data_AF-L7VNH7-F1
#
_entry.id   AF-L7VNH7-F1
#
_cell.length_a   1.000
_cell.length_b   1.000
_cell.length_c   1.000
_cell.angle_alpha   90.00
_cell.angle_beta   90.00
_cell.angle_gamma   90.00
#
_symmetry.space_group_name_H-M   'P 1'
#
loop_
_entity.id
_entity.type
_entity.pdbx_description
1 polymer ?
#
loop_
_entity_poly.entity_id
_entity_poly.type
_entity_poly.pdbx_seq_one_letter_code
_entity_poly.pdbx_strand_id
1 'polypeptide(L)'
;MVIHCKMFNNQRKTLAKEYHELYMNNNTETRKNKHLNERERYAIELYLKEKYTVTEIAKRLGRHRRTIEREITRGTIYLQNSDLTYRKEYCADVAQRRYVENGKNKGPRLKIGNDHELVRYIESKIINEKYSPDAVIGQIKAKGLKFKTSICTKTLYNYIDRGDVFLRLTNKYLPVKKDGKKRIYQRVKKIALKNLKGSSIEERPKEVNDRKEYGHWGELSRILCLIKVT
;
A
#
# COMPACT_ATOMS: atom_id res chain seq x y z
N MET A 1 28.33 -49.98 9.86
CA MET A 1 28.38 -48.59 9.30
C MET A 1 27.07 -48.10 8.64
N VAL A 2 25.97 -48.86 8.60
CA VAL A 2 24.71 -48.41 7.94
C VAL A 2 23.75 -47.69 8.90
N ILE A 3 23.86 -47.95 10.21
CA ILE A 3 22.92 -47.43 11.24
C ILE A 3 23.17 -45.94 11.54
N HIS A 4 24.42 -45.48 11.44
CA HIS A 4 24.80 -44.09 11.73
C HIS A 4 24.29 -43.08 10.67
N CYS A 5 24.16 -43.52 9.40
CA CYS A 5 23.67 -42.68 8.31
C CYS A 5 22.13 -42.50 8.31
N LYS A 6 21.38 -43.47 8.87
CA LYS A 6 19.92 -43.35 9.05
C LYS A 6 19.54 -42.35 10.15
N MET A 7 20.32 -42.30 11.23
CA MET A 7 20.10 -41.36 12.35
C MET A 7 20.26 -39.89 11.90
N PHE A 8 21.31 -39.58 11.14
CA PHE A 8 21.56 -38.23 10.60
C PHE A 8 20.46 -37.74 9.65
N ASN A 9 19.93 -38.63 8.80
CA ASN A 9 18.81 -38.30 7.91
C ASN A 9 17.49 -38.09 8.67
N ASN A 10 17.32 -38.73 9.83
CA ASN A 10 16.14 -38.55 10.67
C ASN A 10 16.21 -37.22 11.43
N GLN A 11 17.40 -36.86 11.97
CA GLN A 11 17.64 -35.57 12.62
C GLN A 11 17.49 -34.37 11.67
N ARG A 12 17.90 -34.51 10.41
CA ARG A 12 17.64 -33.47 9.39
C ARG A 12 16.15 -33.32 9.07
N LYS A 13 15.40 -34.42 9.01
CA LYS A 13 13.94 -34.39 8.78
C LYS A 13 13.16 -33.78 9.96
N THR A 14 13.60 -34.01 11.20
CA THR A 14 13.00 -33.39 12.38
C THR A 14 13.30 -31.89 12.44
N LEU A 15 14.54 -31.48 12.17
CA LEU A 15 14.91 -30.06 12.11
C LEU A 15 14.18 -29.30 10.98
N ALA A 16 14.02 -29.91 9.80
CA ALA A 16 13.25 -29.32 8.71
C ALA A 16 11.75 -29.17 9.04
N LYS A 17 11.18 -30.13 9.81
CA LYS A 17 9.82 -30.03 10.33
C LYS A 17 9.67 -28.90 11.36
N GLU A 18 10.59 -28.79 12.32
CA GLU A 18 10.58 -27.73 13.33
C GLU A 18 10.75 -26.33 12.69
N TYR A 19 11.63 -26.18 11.70
CA TYR A 19 11.77 -24.93 10.93
C TYR A 19 10.50 -24.57 10.14
N HIS A 20 9.82 -25.56 9.55
CA HIS A 20 8.55 -25.35 8.84
C HIS A 20 7.44 -24.88 9.79
N GLU A 21 7.35 -25.48 10.97
CA GLU A 21 6.35 -25.16 11.99
C GLU A 21 6.57 -23.74 12.57
N LEU A 22 7.83 -23.33 12.74
CA LEU A 22 8.18 -21.97 13.17
C LEU A 22 7.92 -20.90 12.10
N TYR A 23 8.10 -21.20 10.80
CA TYR A 23 7.96 -20.22 9.72
C TYR A 23 6.55 -20.10 9.12
N MET A 24 5.66 -21.09 9.35
CA MET A 24 4.33 -21.14 8.74
C MET A 24 3.17 -20.89 9.72
N ASN A 25 3.46 -20.68 11.01
CA ASN A 25 2.45 -20.29 12.00
C ASN A 25 1.89 -18.89 11.70
N ASN A 26 0.79 -18.86 10.95
CA ASN A 26 -0.01 -17.66 10.72
C ASN A 26 -1.27 -17.76 11.58
N ASN A 27 -1.45 -16.84 12.53
CA ASN A 27 -2.65 -16.72 13.38
C ASN A 27 -3.90 -16.25 12.59
N THR A 28 -3.85 -16.24 11.26
CA THR A 28 -4.89 -15.68 10.38
C THR A 28 -5.34 -16.75 9.40
N GLU A 29 -6.65 -16.95 9.26
CA GLU A 29 -7.21 -17.92 8.34
C GLU A 29 -6.71 -17.74 6.90
N THR A 30 -6.30 -18.84 6.28
CA THR A 30 -5.81 -18.85 4.90
C THR A 30 -6.97 -18.66 3.92
N ARG A 31 -7.10 -17.46 3.36
CA ARG A 31 -8.06 -17.19 2.29
C ARG A 31 -7.67 -17.89 0.98
N LYS A 32 -8.65 -18.49 0.31
CA LYS A 32 -8.49 -19.07 -1.04
C LYS A 32 -8.04 -17.98 -2.04
N ASN A 33 -7.31 -18.39 -3.09
CA ASN A 33 -6.81 -17.52 -4.18
C ASN A 33 -5.74 -16.48 -3.82
N LYS A 34 -5.07 -16.58 -2.66
CA LYS A 34 -3.89 -15.75 -2.37
C LYS A 34 -2.67 -16.18 -3.20
N HIS A 35 -1.88 -15.21 -3.66
CA HIS A 35 -0.57 -15.48 -4.25
C HIS A 35 0.40 -16.10 -3.24
N LEU A 36 1.48 -16.69 -3.73
CA LEU A 36 2.58 -17.15 -2.90
C LEU A 36 3.26 -15.95 -2.26
N ASN A 37 3.55 -16.06 -0.97
CA ASN A 37 4.33 -15.09 -0.22
C ASN A 37 5.83 -15.31 -0.45
N GLU A 38 6.65 -14.33 -0.11
CA GLU A 38 8.11 -14.42 -0.24
C GLU A 38 8.68 -15.58 0.59
N ARG A 39 8.23 -15.73 1.84
CA ARG A 39 8.60 -16.87 2.71
C ARG A 39 8.25 -18.23 2.12
N GLU A 40 7.07 -18.35 1.49
CA GLU A 40 6.66 -19.60 0.84
C GLU A 40 7.58 -19.94 -0.34
N ARG A 41 8.11 -18.94 -1.06
CA ARG A 41 9.08 -19.16 -2.15
C ARG A 41 10.42 -19.66 -1.63
N TYR A 42 10.93 -19.09 -0.54
CA TYR A 42 12.14 -19.61 0.12
C TYR A 42 11.95 -21.05 0.63
N ALA A 43 10.77 -21.36 1.16
CA ALA A 43 10.45 -22.73 1.56
C ALA A 43 10.44 -23.70 0.37
N ILE A 44 9.90 -23.30 -0.79
CA ILE A 44 9.96 -24.10 -2.03
C ILE A 44 11.42 -24.37 -2.42
N GLU A 45 12.30 -23.35 -2.37
CA GLU A 45 13.71 -23.51 -2.68
C GLU A 45 14.40 -24.51 -1.74
N LEU A 46 14.16 -24.40 -0.44
CA LEU A 46 14.70 -25.33 0.56
C LEU A 46 14.22 -26.77 0.28
N TYR A 47 12.93 -26.96 0.03
CA TYR A 47 12.39 -28.29 -0.23
C TYR A 47 12.90 -28.93 -1.53
N LEU A 48 13.18 -28.12 -2.56
CA LEU A 48 13.80 -28.61 -3.79
C LEU A 48 15.24 -29.04 -3.55
N LYS A 49 16.01 -28.33 -2.71
CA LYS A 49 17.36 -28.74 -2.30
C LYS A 49 17.34 -30.06 -1.51
N GLU A 50 16.30 -30.27 -0.70
CA GLU A 50 16.04 -31.51 0.02
C GLU A 50 15.45 -32.64 -0.86
N LYS A 51 15.29 -32.39 -2.17
CA LYS A 51 14.78 -33.34 -3.19
C LYS A 51 13.35 -33.84 -2.95
N TYR A 52 12.49 -33.03 -2.33
CA TYR A 52 11.08 -33.36 -2.24
C TYR A 52 10.37 -33.26 -3.59
N THR A 53 9.36 -34.10 -3.77
CA THR A 53 8.51 -34.03 -4.97
C THR A 53 7.56 -32.84 -4.90
N VAL A 54 7.18 -32.31 -6.06
CA VAL A 54 6.26 -31.16 -6.15
C VAL A 54 4.93 -31.42 -5.43
N THR A 55 4.44 -32.66 -5.48
CA THR A 55 3.21 -33.07 -4.77
C THR A 55 3.35 -32.97 -3.26
N GLU A 56 4.51 -33.33 -2.70
CA GLU A 56 4.74 -33.23 -1.25
C GLU A 56 4.93 -31.78 -0.81
N ILE A 57 5.64 -30.97 -1.62
CA ILE A 57 5.79 -29.53 -1.39
C ILE A 57 4.41 -28.85 -1.35
N ALA A 58 3.54 -29.18 -2.31
CA ALA A 58 2.18 -28.69 -2.38
C ALA A 58 1.36 -29.04 -1.12
N LYS A 59 1.45 -30.29 -0.64
CA LYS A 59 0.79 -30.73 0.60
C LYS A 59 1.31 -29.98 1.83
N ARG A 60 2.62 -29.80 1.97
CA ARG A 60 3.24 -29.11 3.12
C ARG A 60 2.88 -27.62 3.19
N LEU A 61 2.81 -26.95 2.04
CA LEU A 61 2.47 -25.54 1.95
C LEU A 61 0.95 -25.29 1.91
N GLY A 62 0.12 -26.34 1.83
CA GLY A 62 -1.33 -26.20 1.65
C GLY A 62 -1.71 -25.51 0.34
N ARG A 63 -0.88 -25.65 -0.70
CA ARG A 63 -1.09 -25.02 -2.02
C ARG A 63 -1.37 -26.08 -3.08
N HIS A 64 -2.07 -25.69 -4.14
CA HIS A 64 -2.34 -26.60 -5.25
C HIS A 64 -1.05 -26.93 -6.02
N ARG A 65 -0.91 -28.20 -6.46
CA ARG A 65 0.25 -28.69 -7.22
C ARG A 65 0.63 -27.80 -8.40
N ARG A 66 -0.35 -27.42 -9.25
CA ARG A 66 -0.11 -26.52 -10.40
C ARG A 66 0.46 -25.15 -10.00
N THR A 67 0.14 -24.65 -8.81
CA THR A 67 0.66 -23.36 -8.34
C THR A 67 2.17 -23.46 -8.09
N ILE A 68 2.61 -24.56 -7.48
CA ILE A 68 4.03 -24.83 -7.24
C ILE A 68 4.75 -25.07 -8.56
N GLU A 69 4.21 -25.88 -9.47
CA GLU A 69 4.82 -26.12 -10.79
C GLU A 69 5.03 -24.81 -11.56
N ARG A 70 4.01 -23.94 -11.62
CA ARG A 70 4.11 -22.62 -12.27
C ARG A 70 5.13 -21.71 -11.60
N GLU A 71 5.23 -21.78 -10.28
CA GLU A 71 6.23 -20.99 -9.54
C GLU A 71 7.64 -21.47 -9.83
N ILE A 72 7.87 -22.79 -9.84
CA ILE A 72 9.17 -23.39 -10.18
C ILE A 72 9.58 -22.96 -11.58
N THR A 73 8.69 -23.09 -12.57
CA THR A 73 8.96 -22.64 -13.94
C THR A 73 9.29 -21.14 -13.98
N ARG A 74 8.60 -20.32 -13.18
CA ARG A 74 8.86 -18.87 -13.09
C ARG A 74 10.23 -18.55 -12.48
N GLY A 75 10.67 -19.30 -11.47
CA GLY A 75 11.92 -19.06 -10.75
C GLY A 75 13.13 -19.83 -11.26
N THR A 76 12.96 -20.70 -12.25
CA THR A 76 14.07 -21.49 -12.80
C THR A 76 15.01 -20.59 -13.60
N ILE A 77 16.30 -20.69 -13.30
CA ILE A 77 17.40 -20.01 -13.99
C ILE A 77 18.44 -21.02 -14.47
N TYR A 78 19.21 -20.63 -15.48
CA TYR A 78 20.39 -21.36 -15.93
C TYR A 78 21.61 -20.77 -15.25
N LEU A 79 22.32 -21.58 -14.46
CA LEU A 79 23.62 -21.23 -13.90
C LEU A 79 24.72 -21.94 -14.68
N GLN A 80 25.80 -21.23 -14.95
CA GLN A 80 27.00 -21.81 -15.54
C GLN A 80 27.90 -22.35 -14.43
N ASN A 81 28.36 -23.58 -14.60
CA ASN A 81 29.33 -24.22 -13.71
C ASN A 81 30.75 -23.81 -14.09
N SER A 82 31.72 -24.10 -13.21
CA SER A 82 33.15 -23.91 -13.47
C SER A 82 33.62 -24.66 -14.73
N ASP A 83 33.01 -25.81 -15.01
CA ASP A 83 33.28 -26.63 -16.20
C ASP A 83 32.58 -26.12 -17.47
N LEU A 84 32.10 -24.86 -17.47
CA LEU A 84 31.33 -24.21 -18.55
C LEU A 84 29.98 -24.88 -18.90
N THR A 85 29.59 -25.95 -18.20
CA THR A 85 28.30 -26.61 -18.36
C THR A 85 27.17 -25.80 -17.71
N TYR A 86 25.94 -25.94 -18.22
CA TYR A 86 24.77 -25.24 -17.67
C TYR A 86 23.92 -26.17 -16.80
N ARG A 87 23.51 -25.70 -15.62
CA ARG A 87 22.53 -26.36 -14.76
C ARG A 87 21.28 -25.51 -14.55
N LYS A 88 20.12 -26.15 -14.46
CA LYS A 88 18.86 -25.51 -14.11
C LYS A 88 18.65 -25.57 -12.62
N GLU A 89 18.46 -24.42 -11.99
CA GLU A 89 18.19 -24.34 -10.55
C GLU A 89 17.05 -23.34 -10.29
N TYR A 90 16.20 -23.65 -9.31
CA TYR A 90 15.18 -22.72 -8.86
C TYR A 90 15.80 -21.74 -7.87
N CYS A 91 15.59 -20.44 -8.08
CA CYS A 91 16.02 -19.39 -7.16
C CYS A 91 14.81 -18.56 -6.71
N ALA A 92 14.53 -18.54 -5.40
CA ALA A 92 13.39 -17.82 -4.84
C ALA A 92 13.49 -16.31 -5.06
N ASP A 93 14.69 -15.74 -4.94
CA ASP A 93 14.92 -14.29 -5.14
C ASP A 93 14.57 -13.86 -6.57
N VAL A 94 14.95 -14.67 -7.57
CA VAL A 94 14.62 -14.39 -8.97
C VAL A 94 13.11 -14.53 -9.20
N ALA A 95 12.48 -15.55 -8.61
CA ALA A 95 11.03 -15.73 -8.70
C ALA A 95 10.25 -14.54 -8.10
N GLN A 96 10.69 -14.06 -6.94
CA GLN A 96 10.13 -12.90 -6.26
C GLN A 96 10.33 -11.62 -7.09
N ARG A 97 11.54 -11.40 -7.61
CA ARG A 97 11.84 -10.26 -8.50
C ARG A 97 10.94 -10.24 -9.73
N ARG A 98 10.84 -11.38 -10.44
CA ARG A 98 9.95 -11.54 -11.60
C ARG A 98 8.48 -11.29 -11.23
N TYR A 99 8.03 -11.73 -10.05
CA TYR A 99 6.67 -11.46 -9.57
C TYR A 99 6.42 -9.96 -9.38
N VAL A 100 7.37 -9.25 -8.76
CA VAL A 100 7.30 -7.80 -8.54
C VAL A 100 7.33 -7.04 -9.87
N GLU A 101 8.24 -7.39 -10.78
CA GLU A 101 8.34 -6.78 -12.12
C GLU A 101 7.05 -6.97 -12.94
N ASN A 102 6.52 -8.19 -12.99
CA ASN A 102 5.23 -8.46 -13.61
C ASN A 102 4.08 -7.71 -12.92
N GLY A 103 4.21 -7.45 -11.61
CA GLY A 103 3.31 -6.61 -10.84
C GLY A 103 3.36 -5.13 -11.24
N LYS A 104 4.55 -4.59 -11.54
CA LYS A 104 4.75 -3.20 -11.99
C LYS A 104 4.08 -2.93 -13.34
N ASN A 105 4.05 -3.95 -14.21
CA ASN A 105 3.39 -3.88 -15.51
C ASN A 105 1.86 -3.94 -15.44
N LYS A 106 1.27 -4.09 -14.24
CA LYS A 106 -0.19 -4.07 -14.07
C LYS A 106 -0.69 -2.63 -14.02
N GLY A 107 -1.84 -2.41 -14.65
CA GLY A 107 -2.59 -1.15 -14.56
C GLY A 107 -2.66 -0.37 -15.86
N PRO A 108 -3.32 0.80 -15.84
CA PRO A 108 -3.45 1.65 -17.02
C PRO A 108 -2.11 2.29 -17.39
N ARG A 109 -1.93 2.56 -18.69
CA ARG A 109 -0.80 3.34 -19.20
C ARG A 109 -0.84 4.77 -18.62
N LEU A 110 0.33 5.41 -18.53
CA LEU A 110 0.42 6.80 -18.05
C LEU A 110 -0.35 7.75 -18.97
N LYS A 111 -0.98 8.78 -18.40
CA LYS A 111 -1.73 9.78 -19.18
C LYS A 111 -0.87 10.63 -20.12
N ILE A 112 0.40 10.90 -19.76
CA ILE A 112 1.34 11.63 -20.62
C ILE A 112 1.75 10.78 -21.83
N GLY A 113 1.77 9.45 -21.69
CA GLY A 113 2.05 8.50 -22.76
C GLY A 113 3.15 8.96 -23.71
N ASN A 114 2.74 9.36 -24.92
CA ASN A 114 3.60 9.73 -26.04
C ASN A 114 3.70 11.25 -26.29
N ASP A 115 3.24 12.08 -25.36
CA ASP A 115 3.15 13.53 -25.57
C ASP A 115 4.44 14.24 -25.17
N HIS A 116 5.49 13.99 -25.94
CA HIS A 116 6.81 14.58 -25.72
C HIS A 116 6.80 16.11 -25.78
N GLU A 117 5.90 16.72 -26.56
CA GLU A 117 5.74 18.18 -26.63
C GLU A 117 5.30 18.77 -25.29
N LEU A 118 4.32 18.16 -24.64
CA LEU A 118 3.82 18.60 -23.34
C LEU A 118 4.91 18.44 -22.27
N VAL A 119 5.65 17.33 -22.31
CA VAL A 119 6.79 17.08 -21.41
C VAL A 119 7.85 18.16 -21.56
N ARG A 120 8.31 18.43 -22.79
CA ARG A 120 9.31 19.47 -23.06
C ARG A 120 8.84 20.86 -22.64
N TYR A 121 7.57 21.17 -22.85
CA TYR A 121 6.98 22.44 -22.41
C TYR A 121 7.03 22.57 -20.89
N ILE A 122 6.58 21.56 -20.16
CA ILE A 122 6.59 21.54 -18.70
C ILE A 122 8.03 21.65 -18.17
N GLU A 123 8.97 20.89 -18.74
CA GLU A 123 10.38 20.94 -18.32
C GLU A 123 10.98 22.33 -18.53
N SER A 124 10.79 22.94 -19.69
CA SER A 124 11.35 24.27 -19.97
C SER A 124 10.77 25.33 -19.04
N LYS A 125 9.45 25.31 -18.77
CA LYS A 125 8.80 26.26 -17.86
C LYS A 125 9.25 26.10 -16.40
N ILE A 126 9.39 24.87 -15.90
CA ILE A 126 9.79 24.65 -14.51
C ILE A 126 11.30 24.88 -14.33
N ILE A 127 12.14 24.44 -15.26
CA ILE A 127 13.60 24.53 -15.11
C ILE A 127 14.10 25.95 -15.36
N ASN A 128 13.69 26.57 -16.47
CA ASN A 128 14.21 27.86 -16.91
C ASN A 128 13.50 29.02 -16.22
N GLU A 129 12.16 28.96 -16.18
CA GLU A 129 11.33 30.07 -15.68
C GLU A 129 10.88 29.86 -14.22
N LYS A 130 11.27 28.75 -13.57
CA LYS A 130 10.98 28.42 -12.15
C LYS A 130 9.50 28.42 -11.78
N TYR A 131 8.62 28.11 -12.74
CA TYR A 131 7.18 27.99 -12.46
C TYR A 131 6.87 26.82 -11.52
N SER A 132 5.83 26.98 -10.71
CA SER A 132 5.25 25.85 -9.98
C SER A 132 4.46 24.94 -10.94
N PRO A 133 4.35 23.62 -10.67
CA PRO A 133 3.55 22.72 -11.50
C PRO A 133 2.09 23.16 -11.68
N ASP A 134 1.53 23.82 -10.66
CA ASP A 134 0.18 24.37 -10.70
C ASP A 134 0.09 25.56 -11.67
N ALA A 135 1.07 26.45 -11.62
CA ALA A 135 1.14 27.62 -12.47
C ALA A 135 1.37 27.25 -13.95
N VAL A 136 2.12 26.19 -14.26
CA VAL A 136 2.27 25.69 -15.64
C VAL A 136 0.92 25.25 -16.21
N ILE A 137 0.15 24.45 -15.46
CA ILE A 137 -1.17 23.99 -15.91
C ILE A 137 -2.16 25.16 -16.02
N GLY A 138 -2.10 26.10 -15.07
CA GLY A 138 -2.87 27.34 -15.14
C GLY A 138 -2.56 28.14 -16.41
N GLN A 139 -1.27 28.27 -16.75
CA GLN A 139 -0.84 28.96 -17.97
C GLN A 139 -1.31 28.26 -19.25
N ILE A 140 -1.24 26.92 -19.30
CA ILE A 140 -1.74 26.14 -20.45
C ILE A 140 -3.23 26.42 -20.68
N LYS A 141 -4.03 26.44 -19.59
CA LYS A 141 -5.46 26.74 -19.66
C LYS A 141 -5.73 28.19 -20.06
N ALA A 142 -5.03 29.15 -19.44
CA ALA A 142 -5.21 30.57 -19.70
C ALA A 142 -4.84 30.95 -21.15
N LYS A 143 -3.79 30.35 -21.69
CA LYS A 143 -3.35 30.56 -23.08
C LYS A 143 -4.09 29.69 -24.10
N GLY A 144 -4.95 28.78 -23.67
CA GLY A 144 -5.67 27.85 -24.55
C GLY A 144 -4.75 26.92 -25.36
N LEU A 145 -3.57 26.61 -24.86
CA LEU A 145 -2.60 25.75 -25.55
C LEU A 145 -3.17 24.33 -25.66
N LYS A 146 -3.36 23.85 -26.90
CA LYS A 146 -3.88 22.51 -27.19
C LYS A 146 -2.73 21.53 -27.32
N PHE A 147 -2.63 20.64 -26.34
CA PHE A 147 -1.78 19.45 -26.41
C PHE A 147 -2.64 18.22 -26.65
N LYS A 148 -2.01 17.12 -27.06
CA LYS A 148 -2.67 15.82 -27.28
C LYS A 148 -3.34 15.29 -26.00
N THR A 149 -2.75 15.54 -24.83
CA THR A 149 -3.32 15.15 -23.53
C THR A 149 -3.50 16.34 -22.59
N SER A 150 -4.50 16.20 -21.72
CA SER A 150 -4.79 17.14 -20.64
C SER A 150 -4.55 16.46 -19.28
N ILE A 151 -3.89 17.17 -18.37
CA ILE A 151 -3.41 16.64 -17.10
C ILE A 151 -3.83 17.57 -15.97
N CYS A 152 -4.16 17.01 -14.80
CA CYS A 152 -4.39 17.78 -13.59
C CYS A 152 -3.11 17.95 -12.76
N THR A 153 -3.10 18.95 -11.90
CA THR A 153 -1.94 19.39 -11.11
C THR A 153 -1.42 18.29 -10.21
N LYS A 154 -2.31 17.56 -9.53
CA LYS A 154 -1.98 16.35 -8.76
C LYS A 154 -1.27 15.28 -9.59
N THR A 155 -1.72 15.06 -10.82
CA THR A 155 -1.11 14.05 -11.70
C THR A 155 0.30 14.47 -12.10
N LEU A 156 0.50 15.76 -12.36
CA LEU A 156 1.83 16.30 -12.66
C LEU A 156 2.79 16.14 -11.46
N TYR A 157 2.35 16.48 -10.24
CA TYR A 157 3.15 16.22 -9.04
C TYR A 157 3.51 14.75 -8.87
N ASN A 158 2.54 13.83 -9.05
CA ASN A 158 2.79 12.39 -8.96
C ASN A 158 3.84 11.91 -9.99
N TYR A 159 3.89 12.51 -11.17
CA TYR A 159 4.88 12.17 -12.19
C TYR A 159 6.27 12.69 -11.85
N ILE A 160 6.36 13.91 -11.30
CA ILE A 160 7.62 14.49 -10.83
C ILE A 160 8.17 13.67 -9.65
N ASP A 161 7.30 13.31 -8.70
CA ASP A 161 7.69 12.49 -7.54
C ASP A 161 8.10 11.06 -7.96
N ARG A 162 7.49 10.50 -9.02
CA ARG A 162 7.92 9.21 -9.60
C ARG A 162 9.29 9.28 -10.27
N GLY A 163 9.62 10.39 -10.93
CA GLY A 163 10.92 10.60 -11.58
C GLY A 163 11.12 9.88 -12.93
N ASP A 164 10.22 8.98 -13.34
CA ASP A 164 10.38 8.19 -14.57
C ASP A 164 9.90 8.90 -15.86
N VAL A 165 9.18 10.02 -15.72
CA VAL A 165 8.45 10.66 -16.84
C VAL A 165 9.22 11.80 -17.49
N PHE A 166 10.08 12.46 -16.72
CA PHE A 166 10.82 13.64 -17.16
C PHE A 166 12.31 13.29 -17.25
N LEU A 167 13.00 13.87 -18.22
CA LEU A 167 14.43 13.60 -18.45
C LEU A 167 15.30 14.38 -17.47
N ARG A 168 14.94 15.65 -17.24
CA ARG A 168 15.74 16.60 -16.44
C ARG A 168 15.01 17.03 -15.18
N LEU A 169 13.67 17.10 -15.23
CA LEU A 169 12.88 17.61 -14.12
C LEU A 169 12.82 16.61 -12.96
N THR A 170 13.48 16.97 -11.88
CA THR A 170 13.41 16.30 -10.57
C THR A 170 12.83 17.23 -9.52
N ASN A 171 12.48 16.67 -8.35
CA ASN A 171 11.95 17.43 -7.21
C ASN A 171 12.85 18.60 -6.74
N LYS A 172 14.14 18.62 -7.13
CA LYS A 172 15.10 19.69 -6.84
C LYS A 172 14.76 21.03 -7.50
N TYR A 173 14.04 21.01 -8.62
CA TYR A 173 13.70 22.21 -9.38
C TYR A 173 12.38 22.84 -8.93
N LEU A 174 11.62 22.16 -8.07
CA LEU A 174 10.36 22.69 -7.57
C LEU A 174 10.64 23.67 -6.43
N PRO A 175 9.85 24.76 -6.34
CA PRO A 175 9.86 25.62 -5.16
C PRO A 175 9.66 24.76 -3.91
N VAL A 176 10.50 24.97 -2.90
CA VAL A 176 10.63 24.15 -1.69
C VAL A 176 9.26 23.72 -1.15
N LYS A 177 9.05 22.41 -0.98
CA LYS A 177 7.88 21.88 -0.27
C LYS A 177 7.88 22.54 1.11
N LYS A 178 6.86 23.32 1.43
CA LYS A 178 6.75 24.04 2.71
C LYS A 178 7.17 23.12 3.87
N ASP A 179 8.32 23.38 4.48
CA ASP A 179 8.82 22.74 5.71
C ASP A 179 8.02 23.24 6.93
N GLY A 180 6.70 23.25 6.80
CA GLY A 180 5.78 23.61 7.87
C GLY A 180 5.36 22.35 8.60
N LYS A 181 5.47 22.36 9.93
CA LYS A 181 4.75 21.39 10.77
C LYS A 181 3.30 21.34 10.29
N LYS A 182 2.85 20.16 9.80
CA LYS A 182 1.44 19.97 9.45
C LYS A 182 0.61 20.39 10.66
N ARG A 183 -0.31 21.33 10.46
CA ARG A 183 -1.21 21.78 11.52
C ARG A 183 -1.86 20.53 12.11
N ILE A 184 -1.64 20.28 13.40
CA ILE A 184 -2.30 19.19 14.09
C ILE A 184 -3.79 19.46 13.96
N TYR A 185 -4.50 18.55 13.30
CA TYR A 185 -5.94 18.66 13.15
C TYR A 185 -6.57 18.48 14.54
N GLN A 186 -6.95 19.59 15.15
CA GLN A 186 -7.75 19.62 16.36
C GLN A 186 -9.18 19.26 15.95
N ARG A 187 -9.61 18.01 16.22
CA ARG A 187 -10.99 17.59 15.98
C ARG A 187 -11.90 18.52 16.79
N VAL A 188 -12.73 19.29 16.10
CA VAL A 188 -13.76 20.12 16.75
C VAL A 188 -14.66 19.16 17.54
N LYS A 189 -14.63 19.25 18.88
CA LYS A 189 -15.55 18.49 19.72
C LYS A 189 -16.95 19.03 19.45
N LYS A 190 -17.90 18.14 19.09
CA LYS A 190 -19.30 18.50 18.82
C LYS A 190 -20.00 19.17 20.02
N ILE A 191 -19.50 18.93 21.22
CA ILE A 191 -20.08 19.42 22.47
C ILE A 191 -19.12 20.44 23.08
N ALA A 192 -19.62 21.65 23.30
CA ALA A 192 -18.91 22.63 24.11
C ALA A 192 -18.95 22.18 25.57
N LEU A 193 -17.79 21.82 26.14
CA LEU A 193 -17.64 21.43 27.55
C LEU A 193 -18.13 22.49 28.55
N LYS A 194 -18.34 23.74 28.10
CA LYS A 194 -18.92 24.82 28.91
C LYS A 194 -20.41 24.63 29.22
N ASN A 195 -21.11 23.73 28.52
CA ASN A 195 -22.56 23.48 28.73
C ASN A 195 -22.86 22.36 29.74
N LEU A 196 -21.85 21.77 30.40
CA LEU A 196 -22.07 20.70 31.39
C LEU A 196 -22.72 21.18 32.70
N LYS A 197 -22.79 22.49 32.95
CA LYS A 197 -23.30 23.07 34.22
C LYS A 197 -24.80 23.44 34.20
N GLY A 198 -25.55 23.05 33.16
CA GLY A 198 -27.00 23.29 33.12
C GLY A 198 -27.77 22.27 33.96
N SER A 199 -28.82 22.71 34.66
CA SER A 199 -29.79 21.83 35.33
C SER A 199 -30.55 20.97 34.32
N SER A 200 -30.98 19.77 34.74
CA SER A 200 -31.77 18.86 33.91
C SER A 200 -33.13 19.49 33.56
N ILE A 201 -33.69 19.15 32.39
CA ILE A 201 -35.06 19.57 32.00
C ILE A 201 -36.10 19.12 33.04
N GLU A 202 -35.83 18.00 33.72
CA GLU A 202 -36.70 17.38 34.72
C GLU A 202 -36.79 18.18 36.02
N GLU A 203 -35.79 19.02 36.34
CA GLU A 203 -35.79 19.86 37.54
C GLU A 203 -36.55 21.19 37.36
N ARG A 204 -37.22 21.39 36.21
CA ARG A 204 -37.98 22.62 35.97
C ARG A 204 -39.18 22.71 36.94
N PRO A 205 -39.36 23.81 37.67
CA PRO A 205 -40.53 23.99 38.54
C PRO A 205 -41.83 23.94 37.73
N LYS A 206 -42.85 23.24 38.29
CA LYS A 206 -44.12 22.94 37.61
C LYS A 206 -44.88 24.18 37.15
N GLU A 207 -44.75 25.27 37.90
CA GLU A 207 -45.38 26.58 37.62
C GLU A 207 -45.06 27.10 36.21
N VAL A 208 -43.89 26.72 35.68
CA VAL A 208 -43.44 27.18 34.36
C VAL A 208 -44.10 26.38 33.20
N ASN A 209 -44.62 25.18 33.45
CA ASN A 209 -45.37 24.42 32.43
C ASN A 209 -46.72 25.08 32.10
N ASP A 210 -47.32 25.78 33.06
CA ASP A 210 -48.63 26.41 32.90
C ASP A 210 -48.57 27.68 32.04
N ARG A 211 -47.37 28.26 31.83
CA ARG A 211 -47.11 29.44 30.98
C ARG A 211 -48.01 30.66 31.28
N LYS A 212 -48.48 30.81 32.51
CA LYS A 212 -49.43 31.87 32.91
C LYS A 212 -48.78 33.23 33.16
N GLU A 213 -47.47 33.28 33.43
CA GLU A 213 -46.76 34.53 33.71
C GLU A 213 -45.93 35.07 32.54
N TYR A 214 -45.87 36.41 32.44
CA TYR A 214 -45.09 37.14 31.44
C TYR A 214 -43.59 37.02 31.76
N GLY A 215 -42.89 36.20 30.98
CA GLY A 215 -41.48 35.82 31.19
C GLY A 215 -41.21 34.34 30.93
N HIS A 216 -42.23 33.48 31.08
CA HIS A 216 -42.12 32.04 30.79
C HIS A 216 -42.09 31.68 29.30
N TRP A 217 -42.42 32.63 28.42
CA TRP A 217 -42.44 32.46 26.97
C TRP A 217 -41.08 32.74 26.31
N GLY A 218 -40.13 33.37 27.03
CA GLY A 218 -38.83 33.82 26.50
C GLY A 218 -37.61 32.98 26.90
N GLU A 219 -37.71 32.12 27.91
CA GLU A 219 -36.59 31.25 28.37
C GLU A 219 -36.59 29.86 27.72
N LEU A 220 -37.06 29.73 26.48
CA LEU A 220 -37.04 28.46 25.75
C LEU A 220 -35.70 28.14 25.04
N SER A 221 -34.65 28.93 25.23
CA SER A 221 -33.42 28.76 24.43
C SER A 221 -32.09 28.71 25.19
N ARG A 222 -32.07 28.21 26.44
CA ARG A 222 -30.81 27.77 27.08
C ARG A 222 -30.91 26.49 27.92
N ILE A 223 -31.87 25.62 27.66
CA ILE A 223 -31.79 24.23 28.18
C ILE A 223 -31.29 23.35 27.04
N LEU A 224 -29.96 23.21 26.98
CA LEU A 224 -29.31 22.38 25.98
C LEU A 224 -29.66 20.92 26.26
N CYS A 225 -30.36 20.32 25.31
CA CYS A 225 -30.81 18.94 25.30
C CYS A 225 -29.63 17.97 25.48
N LEU A 226 -29.55 17.31 26.65
CA LEU A 226 -28.83 16.05 26.81
C LEU A 226 -29.78 14.93 26.38
N ILE A 227 -29.88 14.68 25.07
CA ILE A 227 -30.38 13.39 24.61
C ILE A 227 -29.36 12.36 25.09
N LYS A 228 -29.75 11.55 26.08
CA LYS A 228 -29.03 10.32 26.43
C LYS A 228 -29.02 9.44 25.18
N VAL A 229 -27.91 9.49 24.43
CA VAL A 229 -27.58 8.49 23.42
C VAL A 229 -26.99 7.31 24.20
N THR A 230 -27.81 6.29 24.46
CA THR A 230 -27.32 4.91 24.57
C THR A 230 -26.84 4.44 23.22
#